data_AF-A0A7R9WP20-F1
#
_entry.id   AF-A0A7R9WP20-F1
#
_cell.length_a   1.000
_cell.length_b   1.000
_cell.length_c   1.000
_cell.angle_alpha   90.00
_cell.angle_beta   90.00
_cell.angle_gamma   90.00
#
_symmetry.space_group_name_H-M   'P 1'
#
loop_
_entity.id
_entity.type
_entity.pdbx_description
1 polymer ?
#
loop_
_entity_poly.entity_id
_entity_poly.type
_entity_poly.pdbx_seq_one_letter_code
_entity_poly.pdbx_strand_id
1 'polypeptide(L)'
;KTTTISMLTGMIAPTEGYATVGGKDIRTDMPSIRQEIGICLQHDCLFPLLTVREHIRFFARVKGMYAKLPRQEVEEQIDRSIQDVALHEKRDTYSKNLSGGMKRKLSVAIA
;
A
#
# COMPACT_ATOMS: atom_id res chain seq x y z
N LYS A 1 -16.21 7.80 -10.89
CA LYS A 1 -15.73 7.02 -9.71
C LYS A 1 -14.25 6.67 -9.84
N THR A 2 -13.83 5.82 -10.78
CA THR A 2 -12.41 5.43 -10.95
C THR A 2 -11.52 6.60 -11.41
N THR A 3 -11.95 7.38 -12.40
CA THR A 3 -11.21 8.56 -12.89
C THR A 3 -10.95 9.58 -11.79
N THR A 4 -11.93 9.80 -10.91
CA THR A 4 -11.81 10.73 -9.77
C THR A 4 -10.78 10.22 -8.76
N ILE A 5 -10.79 8.93 -8.43
CA ILE A 5 -9.77 8.32 -7.55
C ILE A 5 -8.40 8.44 -8.21
N SER A 6 -8.29 8.14 -9.51
CA SER A 6 -7.02 8.28 -10.25
C SER A 6 -6.47 9.71 -10.24
N MET A 7 -7.33 10.72 -10.26
CA MET A 7 -6.91 12.12 -10.11
C MET A 7 -6.43 12.42 -8.68
N LEU A 8 -7.18 11.99 -7.66
CA LEU A 8 -6.80 12.22 -6.26
C LEU A 8 -5.54 11.47 -5.84
N THR A 9 -5.25 10.33 -6.46
CA THR A 9 -4.01 9.57 -6.24
C THR A 9 -2.87 10.02 -7.18
N GLY A 10 -3.13 10.98 -8.07
CA GLY A 10 -2.19 11.51 -9.08
C GLY A 10 -1.68 10.50 -10.10
N MET A 11 -2.51 9.50 -10.44
CA MET A 11 -2.30 8.64 -11.60
C MET A 11 -2.68 9.33 -12.91
N ILE A 12 -3.60 10.31 -12.85
CA ILE A 12 -4.04 11.13 -13.97
C ILE A 12 -4.02 12.60 -13.53
N ALA A 13 -3.43 13.48 -14.32
CA ALA A 13 -3.51 14.91 -14.06
C ALA A 13 -4.91 15.45 -14.38
N PRO A 14 -5.50 16.32 -13.53
CA PRO A 14 -6.75 16.97 -13.85
C PRO A 14 -6.57 17.90 -15.05
N THR A 15 -7.52 17.88 -15.99
CA THR A 15 -7.50 18.78 -17.16
C THR A 15 -7.85 20.21 -16.74
N GLU A 16 -8.84 20.39 -15.87
CA GLU A 16 -9.29 21.67 -15.34
C GLU A 16 -9.79 21.51 -13.88
N GLY A 17 -9.85 22.62 -13.14
CA GLY A 17 -10.28 22.65 -11.74
C GLY A 17 -9.15 22.42 -10.74
N TYR A 18 -9.52 22.26 -9.47
CA TYR A 18 -8.60 21.97 -8.37
C TYR A 18 -9.21 20.93 -7.41
N ALA A 19 -8.35 20.18 -6.73
CA ALA A 19 -8.74 19.28 -5.66
C ALA A 19 -7.63 19.24 -4.61
N THR A 20 -8.01 18.97 -3.36
CA THR A 20 -7.07 18.88 -2.25
C THR A 20 -7.17 17.53 -1.56
N VAL A 21 -6.02 16.94 -1.21
CA VAL A 21 -5.95 15.75 -0.34
C VAL A 21 -5.16 16.09 0.91
N GLY A 22 -5.75 15.89 2.09
CA GLY A 22 -5.10 16.26 3.36
C GLY A 22 -4.75 17.75 3.44
N GLY A 23 -5.50 18.62 2.76
CA GLY A 23 -5.24 20.06 2.68
C GLY A 23 -4.18 20.48 1.65
N LYS A 24 -3.64 19.55 0.84
CA LYS A 24 -2.58 19.80 -0.15
C LYS A 24 -3.11 19.71 -1.58
N ASP A 25 -2.63 20.56 -2.49
CA ASP A 25 -3.14 20.61 -3.88
C ASP A 25 -2.54 19.47 -4.73
N ILE A 26 -3.41 18.73 -5.41
CA ILE A 26 -3.02 17.58 -6.26
C ILE A 26 -2.22 17.96 -7.51
N ARG A 27 -1.97 19.24 -7.79
CA ARG A 27 -1.16 19.70 -8.91
C ARG A 27 0.27 20.06 -8.48
N THR A 28 0.44 20.59 -7.27
CA THR A 28 1.73 21.08 -6.77
C THR A 28 2.36 20.13 -5.75
N ASP A 29 1.55 19.48 -4.93
CA ASP A 29 2.02 18.78 -3.72
C ASP A 29 1.98 17.24 -3.86
N MET A 30 1.80 16.72 -5.08
CA MET A 30 1.71 15.28 -5.34
C MET A 30 2.84 14.43 -4.73
N PRO A 31 4.11 14.88 -4.69
CA PRO A 31 5.16 14.11 -4.00
C PRO A 31 4.85 13.90 -2.52
N SER A 32 4.39 14.93 -1.81
CA SER A 32 4.03 14.88 -0.39
C SER A 32 2.75 14.08 -0.18
N ILE A 33 1.75 14.28 -1.04
CA ILE A 33 0.49 13.54 -1.02
C ILE A 33 0.74 12.03 -1.17
N ARG A 34 1.63 11.61 -2.09
CA ARG A 34 1.98 10.19 -2.28
C ARG A 34 2.69 9.55 -1.08
N GLN A 35 3.25 10.32 -0.17
CA GLN A 35 3.81 9.79 1.07
C GLN A 35 2.75 9.56 2.15
N GLU A 36 1.59 10.18 2.02
CA GLU A 36 0.51 10.15 3.02
C GLU A 36 -0.69 9.28 2.59
N ILE A 37 -0.85 9.01 1.29
CA ILE A 37 -1.91 8.13 0.78
C ILE A 37 -1.36 6.73 0.52
N GLY A 38 -2.08 5.73 1.03
CA GLY A 38 -1.97 4.35 0.59
C GLY A 38 -2.91 4.01 -0.57
N ILE A 39 -2.38 3.47 -1.67
CA ILE A 39 -3.19 3.11 -2.85
C ILE A 39 -3.37 1.59 -2.89
N CYS A 40 -4.60 1.13 -2.69
CA CYS A 40 -5.00 -0.24 -2.99
C CYS A 40 -5.44 -0.33 -4.46
N LEU A 41 -4.60 -0.91 -5.32
CA LEU A 41 -4.92 -1.08 -6.74
C LEU A 41 -6.13 -2.02 -6.94
N GLN A 42 -6.88 -1.79 -8.02
CA GLN A 42 -8.12 -2.51 -8.31
C GLN A 42 -7.86 -3.95 -8.79
N HIS A 43 -6.66 -4.24 -9.31
CA HIS A 43 -6.19 -5.58 -9.58
C HIS A 43 -5.31 -6.05 -8.41
N ASP A 44 -5.49 -7.30 -7.97
CA ASP A 44 -4.63 -7.92 -6.95
C ASP A 44 -3.19 -7.94 -7.46
N CYS A 45 -2.40 -6.91 -7.14
CA CYS A 45 -0.96 -6.88 -7.34
C CYS A 45 -0.23 -7.80 -6.34
N LEU A 46 -0.80 -8.98 -6.12
CA LEU A 46 -0.25 -10.01 -5.27
C LEU A 46 0.60 -10.93 -6.16
N PHE A 47 1.88 -10.98 -5.85
CA PHE A 47 2.83 -11.89 -6.48
C PHE A 47 2.59 -13.30 -5.96
N PRO A 48 2.19 -14.28 -6.80
CA PRO A 48 1.79 -15.61 -6.35
C PRO A 48 2.90 -16.39 -5.62
N LEU A 49 4.16 -16.00 -5.85
CA LEU A 49 5.37 -16.63 -5.32
C LEU A 49 5.96 -15.90 -4.11
N LEU A 50 5.34 -14.84 -3.62
CA LEU A 50 5.74 -14.17 -2.39
C LEU A 50 4.80 -14.56 -1.24
N THR A 51 5.36 -14.74 -0.05
CA THR A 51 4.61 -14.91 1.20
C THR A 51 3.95 -13.60 1.63
N VAL A 52 3.00 -13.67 2.57
CA VAL A 52 2.37 -12.47 3.17
C VAL A 52 3.41 -11.50 3.71
N ARG A 53 4.39 -12.01 4.47
CA ARG A 53 5.47 -11.19 5.03
C ARG A 53 6.36 -10.58 3.95
N GLU A 54 6.74 -11.35 2.94
CA GLU A 54 7.56 -10.85 1.84
C GLU A 54 6.85 -9.77 1.02
N HIS A 55 5.53 -9.86 0.84
CA HIS A 55 4.76 -8.80 0.19
C HIS A 55 4.84 -7.48 0.95
N ILE A 56 4.52 -7.51 2.24
CA ILE A 56 4.49 -6.29 3.05
C ILE A 56 5.90 -5.71 3.16
N ARG A 57 6.93 -6.57 3.31
CA ARG A 57 8.34 -6.16 3.26
C ARG A 57 8.72 -5.53 1.91
N PHE A 58 8.29 -6.11 0.80
CA PHE A 58 8.55 -5.57 -0.54
C PHE A 58 7.95 -4.17 -0.69
N PHE A 59 6.69 -3.99 -0.31
CA PHE A 59 6.03 -2.68 -0.36
C PHE A 59 6.63 -1.68 0.63
N ALA A 60 7.09 -2.09 1.81
CA ALA A 60 7.82 -1.24 2.74
C ALA A 60 9.14 -0.71 2.13
N ARG A 61 9.83 -1.53 1.33
CA ARG A 61 11.01 -1.09 0.56
C ARG A 61 10.65 -0.11 -0.56
N VAL A 62 9.60 -0.39 -1.32
CA VAL A 62 9.11 0.50 -2.39
C VAL A 62 8.67 1.86 -1.82
N LYS A 63 8.04 1.88 -0.64
CA LYS A 63 7.66 3.09 0.11
C LYS A 63 8.86 3.82 0.74
N GLY A 64 10.07 3.28 0.64
CA GLY A 64 11.29 3.87 1.19
C GLY A 64 11.38 3.83 2.72
N MET A 65 10.61 2.98 3.40
CA MET A 65 10.60 2.92 4.87
C MET A 65 11.99 2.57 5.43
N TYR A 66 12.71 1.66 4.77
CA TYR A 66 14.08 1.29 5.15
C TYR A 66 15.12 2.41 4.94
N ALA A 67 14.78 3.46 4.19
CA ALA A 67 15.62 4.65 4.08
C ALA A 67 15.28 5.72 5.13
N LYS A 68 14.09 5.64 5.73
CA LYS A 68 13.58 6.62 6.71
C LYS A 68 13.71 6.15 8.16
N LEU A 69 13.62 4.84 8.39
CA LEU A 69 13.57 4.24 9.72
C LEU A 69 14.67 3.17 9.90
N PRO A 70 15.13 2.92 11.14
CA PRO A 70 15.98 1.78 11.45
C PRO A 70 15.34 0.46 11.02
N ARG A 71 16.18 -0.48 10.57
CA ARG A 71 15.70 -1.79 10.08
C ARG A 71 14.78 -2.49 11.07
N GLN A 72 15.10 -2.46 12.37
CA GLN A 72 14.30 -3.11 13.41
C GLN A 72 12.88 -2.52 13.48
N GLU A 73 12.74 -1.20 13.44
CA GLU A 73 11.44 -0.53 13.51
C GLU A 73 10.56 -0.87 12.30
N VAL A 74 11.16 -0.97 11.11
CA VAL A 74 10.44 -1.41 9.90
C VAL A 74 9.94 -2.85 10.04
N GLU A 75 10.76 -3.77 10.55
CA GLU A 75 10.34 -5.15 10.76
C GLU A 75 9.21 -5.26 11.81
N GLU A 76 9.29 -4.50 12.90
CA GLU A 76 8.22 -4.41 13.91
C GLU A 76 6.93 -3.84 13.32
N GLN A 77 7.02 -2.88 12.40
CA GLN A 77 5.85 -2.34 11.72
C GLN A 77 5.26 -3.32 10.72
N ILE A 78 6.08 -4.11 10.01
CA ILE A 78 5.63 -5.20 9.15
C ILE A 78 4.85 -6.24 9.96
N ASP A 79 5.40 -6.69 11.09
CA ASP A 79 4.74 -7.70 11.93
C ASP A 79 3.42 -7.15 12.54
N ARG A 80 3.39 -5.87 12.95
CA ARG A 80 2.16 -5.18 13.35
C ARG A 80 1.12 -5.15 12.24
N SER A 81 1.50 -4.74 11.02
CA SER A 81 0.57 -4.69 9.88
C SER A 81 -0.01 -6.06 9.54
N ILE A 82 0.77 -7.14 9.65
CA ILE A 82 0.29 -8.52 9.48
C ILE A 82 -0.75 -8.89 10.53
N GLN A 83 -0.52 -8.46 11.78
CA GLN A 83 -1.42 -8.70 12.90
C GLN A 83 -2.73 -7.92 12.75
N ASP A 84 -2.67 -6.65 12.34
CA ASP A 84 -3.84 -5.77 12.14
C ASP A 84 -4.82 -6.32 11.10
N VAL A 85 -4.32 -6.99 10.07
CA VAL A 85 -5.17 -7.64 9.06
C VAL A 85 -5.52 -9.10 9.39
N ALA A 86 -5.17 -9.57 10.59
CA ALA A 86 -5.38 -10.94 11.07
C ALA A 86 -4.82 -12.02 10.10
N LEU A 87 -3.59 -11.81 9.62
CA LEU A 87 -2.86 -12.77 8.77
C LEU A 87 -1.63 -13.37 9.46
N HIS A 88 -1.47 -13.18 10.78
CA HIS A 88 -0.30 -13.64 11.54
C HIS A 88 0.00 -15.14 11.36
N GLU A 89 -1.01 -16.00 11.44
CA GLU A 89 -0.85 -17.46 11.26
C GLU A 89 -0.51 -17.87 9.81
N LYS A 90 -0.71 -16.96 8.85
CA LYS A 90 -0.44 -17.16 7.42
C LYS A 90 0.70 -16.30 6.91
N ARG A 91 1.49 -15.70 7.81
CA ARG A 91 2.58 -14.76 7.46
C ARG A 91 3.61 -15.37 6.49
N ASP A 92 3.87 -16.67 6.63
CA ASP A 92 4.83 -17.42 5.82
C ASP A 92 4.14 -18.24 4.69
N THR A 93 2.84 -18.01 4.45
CA THR A 93 2.09 -18.66 3.37
C THR A 93 2.17 -17.83 2.08
N TYR A 94 2.42 -18.48 0.94
CA TYR A 94 2.38 -17.85 -0.37
C TYR A 94 1.00 -17.26 -0.68
N SER A 95 0.97 -16.08 -1.30
CA SER A 95 -0.29 -15.39 -1.64
C SER A 95 -1.22 -16.23 -2.53
N LYS A 96 -0.66 -17.10 -3.40
CA LYS A 96 -1.46 -18.02 -4.24
C LYS A 96 -2.29 -19.02 -3.42
N ASN A 97 -1.84 -19.36 -2.21
CA ASN A 97 -2.49 -20.30 -1.31
C ASN A 97 -3.47 -19.61 -0.34
N LEU A 98 -3.65 -18.29 -0.44
CA LEU A 98 -4.62 -17.54 0.36
C LEU A 98 -6.01 -17.60 -0.28
N SER A 99 -7.05 -17.62 0.55
CA SER A 99 -8.42 -17.44 0.07
C SER A 99 -8.62 -16.03 -0.50
N GLY A 100 -9.65 -15.80 -1.31
CA GLY A 100 -9.94 -14.47 -1.87
C GLY A 100 -10.08 -13.38 -0.81
N GLY A 101 -10.72 -13.69 0.33
CA GLY A 101 -10.84 -12.77 1.46
C GLY A 101 -9.49 -12.47 2.14
N MET A 102 -8.60 -13.46 2.25
CA MET A 102 -7.25 -13.26 2.77
C MET A 102 -6.36 -12.46 1.82
N LYS A 103 -6.51 -12.66 0.51
CA LYS A 103 -5.87 -11.82 -0.51
C LYS A 103 -6.32 -10.36 -0.36
N ARG A 104 -7.62 -10.12 -0.15
CA ARG A 104 -8.14 -8.77 0.08
C ARG A 104 -7.54 -8.12 1.33
N LYS A 105 -7.41 -8.86 2.42
CA LYS A 105 -6.73 -8.42 3.65
C LYS A 105 -5.25 -8.08 3.41
N LEU A 106 -4.55 -8.91 2.63
CA LEU A 106 -3.16 -8.63 2.25
C LEU A 106 -3.05 -7.35 1.41
N SER A 107 -3.98 -7.14 0.47
CA SER A 107 -4.06 -5.91 -0.34
C SER A 107 -4.28 -4.65 0.52
N VAL A 108 -4.97 -4.77 1.66
CA VAL A 108 -5.12 -3.68 2.64
C VAL A 108 -3.82 -3.46 3.43
N ALA A 109 -3.11 -4.52 3.81
CA ALA A 109 -1.86 -4.40 4.58
C ALA A 109 -0.71 -3.75 3.79
N ILE A 110 -0.70 -3.88 2.45
CA ILE A 110 0.32 -3.27 1.59
C ILE A 110 -0.03 -1.84 1.16
N ALA A 111 -1.31 -1.46 1.25
CA ALA A 111 -1.80 -0.12 0.90
C ALA A 111 -1.16 0.94 1.81
#